data_AF-A0A9D1AEF9-F1
#
_entry.id   AF-A0A9D1AEF9-F1
#
_cell.length_a   1.000
_cell.length_b   1.000
_cell.length_c   1.000
_cell.angle_alpha   90.00
_cell.angle_beta   90.00
_cell.angle_gamma   90.00
#
_symmetry.space_group_name_H-M   'P 1'
#
loop_
_entity.id
_entity.type
_entity.pdbx_description
1 polymer ?
#
loop_
_entity_poly.entity_id
_entity_poly.type
_entity_poly.pdbx_seq_one_letter_code
_entity_poly.pdbx_strand_id
1 'polypeptide(L)' 'MKAKSNAAFELEREAMSSAERELLKRDLNRVIDEYFERDDGTDIDVTKTRNGYSVCVLFKARRIKKMRSPQ' A
#
# COMPACT_ATOMS: atom_id res chain seq x y z
N MET A 1 -23.41 -37.77 3.24
CA MET A 1 -23.50 -36.52 4.01
C MET A 1 -22.30 -35.65 3.63
N LYS A 2 -22.56 -34.42 3.18
CA LYS A 2 -21.59 -33.43 2.69
C LYS A 2 -20.96 -32.62 3.83
N ALA A 3 -19.87 -31.93 3.44
CA ALA A 3 -19.13 -30.83 4.07
C ALA A 3 -17.88 -31.30 4.86
N LYS A 4 -16.69 -30.74 4.62
CA LYS A 4 -16.40 -29.31 4.43
C LYS A 4 -15.27 -29.06 3.42
N SER A 5 -15.66 -28.56 2.25
CA SER A 5 -14.81 -27.84 1.30
C SER A 5 -14.98 -26.34 1.54
N ASN A 6 -14.54 -25.83 2.70
CA ASN A 6 -14.68 -24.40 3.03
C ASN A 6 -13.36 -23.66 3.23
N ALA A 7 -12.20 -24.34 3.22
CA ALA A 7 -10.91 -23.66 3.41
C ALA A 7 -10.30 -23.13 2.09
N ALA A 8 -10.60 -23.75 0.95
CA ALA A 8 -10.04 -23.35 -0.34
C ALA A 8 -10.75 -22.15 -0.98
N PHE A 9 -12.00 -21.88 -0.60
CA PHE A 9 -12.85 -20.85 -1.23
C PHE A 9 -12.76 -19.46 -0.58
N GLU A 10 -12.12 -19.30 0.59
CA GLU A 10 -11.95 -17.99 1.24
C GLU A 10 -10.73 -17.20 0.74
N LEU A 11 -9.84 -17.85 -0.02
CA LEU A 11 -8.63 -17.24 -0.62
C LEU A 11 -8.92 -16.40 -1.87
N GLU A 12 -10.12 -16.50 -2.47
CA GLU A 12 -10.48 -15.81 -3.73
C GLU A 12 -11.29 -14.52 -3.54
N ARG A 13 -11.62 -14.09 -2.31
CA ARG A 13 -12.18 -12.75 -2.10
C ARG A 13 -11.05 -11.73 -2.22
N GLU A 14 -10.87 -11.26 -3.47
CA GLU A 14 -9.95 -10.23 -3.97
C GLU A 14 -9.20 -9.47 -2.86
N ALA A 15 -7.90 -9.69 -2.81
CA ALA A 15 -7.00 -9.12 -1.81
C ALA A 15 -7.07 -7.58 -1.74
N MET A 16 -7.36 -6.93 -2.86
CA MET A 16 -7.65 -5.51 -3.03
C MET A 16 -7.99 -5.36 -4.52
N SER A 17 -9.05 -4.64 -4.88
CA SER A 17 -9.29 -4.36 -6.29
C SER A 17 -8.14 -3.52 -6.87
N SER A 18 -7.92 -3.61 -8.18
CA SER A 18 -6.94 -2.77 -8.87
C SER A 18 -7.20 -1.27 -8.64
N ALA A 19 -8.47 -0.88 -8.55
CA ALA A 19 -8.89 0.50 -8.27
C ALA A 19 -8.50 0.95 -6.86
N GLU A 20 -8.75 0.14 -5.83
CA GLU A 20 -8.35 0.44 -4.44
C GLU A 20 -6.83 0.52 -4.29
N ARG A 21 -6.10 -0.37 -4.97
CA ARG A 21 -4.63 -0.36 -4.98
C ARG A 21 -4.08 0.91 -5.64
N GLU A 22 -4.68 1.34 -6.74
CA GLU A 22 -4.26 2.57 -7.44
C GLU A 22 -4.61 3.82 -6.63
N LEU A 23 -5.76 3.84 -5.95
CA LEU A 23 -6.13 4.90 -5.02
C LEU A 23 -5.11 5.01 -3.88
N LEU A 24 -4.79 3.90 -3.22
CA LEU A 24 -3.77 3.84 -2.18
C LEU A 24 -2.42 4.34 -2.68
N LYS A 25 -2.00 3.90 -3.88
CA LYS A 25 -0.75 4.32 -4.49
C LYS A 25 -0.70 5.82 -4.75
N ARG A 26 -1.77 6.39 -5.29
CA ARG A 26 -1.88 7.82 -5.55
C ARG A 26 -1.79 8.64 -4.27
N ASP A 27 -2.49 8.23 -3.22
CA ASP A 27 -2.52 8.96 -1.96
C ASP A 27 -1.17 8.86 -1.22
N LEU A 28 -0.54 7.68 -1.20
CA LEU A 28 0.81 7.52 -0.66
C LEU A 28 1.84 8.33 -1.42
N ASN A 29 1.76 8.36 -2.76
CA ASN A 29 2.63 9.21 -3.57
C ASN A 29 2.51 10.68 -3.17
N ARG A 30 1.29 11.18 -2.94
CA ARG A 30 1.08 12.56 -2.48
C ARG A 30 1.75 12.84 -1.14
N VAL A 31 1.62 11.92 -0.17
CA VAL A 31 2.29 12.05 1.13
C VAL A 31 3.81 12.00 0.96
N ILE A 32 4.32 11.07 0.17
CA ILE A 32 5.76 10.98 -0.11
C ILE A 32 6.26 12.30 -0.74
N ASP A 33 5.52 12.85 -1.70
CA ASP A 33 5.86 14.10 -2.36
C ASP A 33 5.74 15.32 -1.43
N GLU A 34 4.96 15.25 -0.36
CA GLU A 34 4.89 16.31 0.65
C GLU A 34 6.18 16.39 1.48
N TYR A 35 6.73 15.22 1.87
CA TYR A 35 7.85 15.14 2.82
C TYR A 35 9.22 14.90 2.17
N PHE A 36 9.26 14.41 0.93
CA PHE A 36 10.51 14.00 0.29
C PHE A 36 10.67 14.63 -1.10
N GLU A 37 11.90 15.00 -1.44
CA GLU A 37 12.32 15.10 -2.85
C GLU A 37 12.74 13.70 -3.28
N ARG A 38 12.10 13.15 -4.31
CA ARG A 38 12.32 11.78 -4.76
C ARG A 38 12.51 11.69 -6.27
N ASP A 39 13.00 10.54 -6.69
CA ASP A 39 12.95 10.11 -8.09
C ASP A 39 11.61 9.43 -8.39
N ASP A 40 11.33 9.22 -9.66
CA ASP A 40 10.10 8.56 -10.09
C ASP A 40 10.10 7.09 -9.63
N GLY A 41 8.94 6.64 -9.15
CA GLY A 41 8.71 5.24 -8.79
C GLY A 41 8.42 5.04 -7.30
N THR A 42 7.36 4.27 -7.05
CA THR A 42 7.03 3.74 -5.72
C THR A 42 6.42 2.37 -5.93
N ASP A 43 7.05 1.39 -5.31
CA ASP A 43 6.55 0.03 -5.24
C ASP A 43 5.78 -0.14 -3.94
N ILE A 44 4.59 -0.72 -4.10
CA ILE A 44 3.68 -1.01 -3.00
C ILE A 44 3.30 -2.46 -3.11
N ASP A 45 3.66 -3.22 -2.10
CA ASP A 45 3.25 -4.60 -1.93
C ASP A 45 2.24 -4.70 -0.79
N VAL A 46 1.09 -5.31 -1.07
CA VAL A 46 0.01 -5.46 -0.09
C VAL A 46 -0.34 -6.94 0.02
N THR A 47 -0.06 -7.51 1.18
CA THR A 47 -0.35 -8.91 1.49
C THR A 47 -1.43 -9.00 2.54
N LYS A 48 -2.51 -9.73 2.24
CA LYS A 48 -3.56 -10.04 3.22
C LYS A 48 -3.02 -11.02 4.27
N THR A 49 -3.26 -10.73 5.53
CA THR A 49 -2.87 -11.55 6.68
C THR A 49 -4.10 -12.01 7.45
N ARG A 50 -3.92 -12.87 8.45
CA ARG A 50 -5.01 -13.33 9.33
C ARG A 50 -5.73 -12.18 10.06
N ASN A 51 -5.01 -11.09 10.36
CA ASN A 51 -5.51 -10.00 11.21
C ASN A 51 -5.67 -8.67 10.45
N GLY A 52 -5.63 -8.68 9.11
CA GLY A 52 -5.69 -7.47 8.30
C GLY A 52 -4.71 -7.50 7.14
N TYR A 53 -3.92 -6.44 6.96
CA TYR A 53 -3.01 -6.28 5.82
C TYR A 53 -1.59 -5.96 6.28
N SER A 54 -0.62 -6.56 5.59
CA SER A 54 0.78 -6.15 5.62
C SER A 54 1.03 -5.28 4.40
N VAL A 55 1.48 -4.04 4.62
CA VAL A 55 1.73 -3.06 3.56
C VAL A 55 3.21 -2.69 3.59
N CYS A 56 3.92 -2.95 2.49
CA CYS A 56 5.30 -2.55 2.29
C CYS A 56 5.35 -1.46 1.22
N VAL A 57 6.03 -0.34 1.52
CA VAL A 57 6.19 0.79 0.60
C VAL A 57 7.67 1.04 0.40
N LEU A 58 8.13 0.99 -0.85
CA LEU A 58 9.52 1.21 -1.24
C LEU A 58 9.58 2.33 -2.27
N PHE A 59 10.40 3.35 -2.00
CA PHE A 59 10.64 4.46 -2.90
C PHE A 59 12.04 5.02 -2.70
N LYS A 60 12.57 5.71 -3.71
CA LYS A 60 13.89 6.34 -3.67
C LYS A 60 13.76 7.82 -3.38
N ALA A 61 14.15 8.23 -2.18
CA ALA A 61 14.22 9.65 -1.81
C ALA A 61 15.66 10.18 -1.97
N ARG A 62 15.78 11.38 -2.53
CA ARG A 62 17.05 12.15 -2.56
C ARG A 62 17.21 12.97 -1.28
N ARG A 63 16.12 13.53 -0.76
CA ARG A 63 16.15 14.43 0.39
C ARG A 63 14.84 14.43 1.17
N ILE A 64 14.95 14.56 2.50
CA ILE A 64 13.81 14.92 3.36
C ILE A 64 13.63 16.44 3.27
N LYS A 65 12.44 16.88 2.87
CA LYS A 65 12.09 18.30 2.84
C LYS A 65 12.11 18.82 4.28
N LYS A 66 12.89 19.88 4.52
CA LYS A 66 12.85 20.55 5.83
C LYS A 66 11.50 21.24 5.96
N MET A 67 10.73 20.91 6.99
CA MET A 67 9.61 21.75 7.41
C MET A 67 10.18 23.14 7.69
N ARG A 68 9.68 24.16 6.99
CA ARG A 68 9.87 25.53 7.45
C ARG A 68 9.04 25.62 8.72
N SER A 69 9.69 25.77 9.87
CA SER A 69 9.00 26.17 11.09
C SER A 69 8.15 27.39 10.76
N PRO A 70 6.85 27.44 11.12
CA PRO A 70 6.09 28.66 10.99
C PRO A 70 6.84 29.74 11.78
N GLN A 71 7.20 30.83 11.10
CA GLN A 71 7.78 32.03 11.71
C GLN A 71 6.68 32.82 12.41
#